data_AF-A0A7S4BWJ2-F1
#
_entry.id   AF-A0A7S4BWJ2-F1
#
_cell.length_a   1.000
_cell.length_b   1.000
_cell.length_c   1.000
_cell.angle_alpha   90.00
_cell.angle_beta   90.00
_cell.angle_gamma   90.00
#
_symmetry.space_group_name_H-M   'P 1'
#
loop_
_entity.id
_entity.type
_entity.pdbx_description
1 polymer ?
#
loop_
_entity_poly.entity_id
_entity_poly.type
_entity_poly.pdbx_seq_one_letter_code
_entity_poly.pdbx_strand_id
1 'polypeptide(L)'
;MITDEFDELLPKYLGFIKGVVDSDSLPLNVSREMLQQNKVLKVIGKKMTRKALAMIKSLADADKKDGDEEEEEEEGEESPKKDESEVDKEDGESKYDQFWKSFGKYIKMGLIEDAANRTRLAKLLRYATSKS
;
A
#
# COMPACT_ATOMS: atom_id res chain seq x y z
N MET A 1 3.16 24.41 5.77
CA MET A 1 3.49 22.97 5.76
C MET A 1 3.70 22.58 7.20
N ILE A 2 2.90 21.64 7.74
CA ILE A 2 2.81 21.47 9.20
C ILE A 2 3.95 20.59 9.74
N THR A 3 4.35 19.49 9.07
CA THR A 3 5.58 18.72 9.39
C THR A 3 5.95 17.76 8.26
N ASP A 4 7.25 17.61 7.96
CA ASP A 4 7.75 16.70 6.90
C ASP A 4 8.00 15.26 7.37
N GLU A 5 8.03 15.03 8.68
CA GLU A 5 8.34 13.71 9.27
C GLU A 5 7.24 13.33 10.25
N PHE A 6 6.41 12.36 9.84
CA PHE A 6 5.38 11.76 10.67
C PHE A 6 5.40 10.23 10.53
N ASP A 7 6.47 9.63 11.06
CA ASP A 7 6.80 8.19 10.96
C ASP A 7 5.78 7.25 11.63
N GLU A 8 4.86 7.79 12.44
CA GLU A 8 3.81 7.03 13.12
C GLU A 8 2.52 6.87 12.30
N LEU A 9 2.40 7.56 11.16
CA LEU A 9 1.18 7.52 10.35
C LEU A 9 0.98 6.19 9.63
N LEU A 10 2.08 5.64 9.10
CA LEU A 10 2.10 4.38 8.40
C LEU A 10 2.88 3.35 9.22
N PRO A 11 2.49 2.08 9.19
CA PRO A 11 3.32 1.01 9.72
C PRO A 11 4.72 1.03 9.09
N LYS A 12 5.74 0.64 9.86
CA LYS A 12 7.14 0.63 9.41
C LYS A 12 7.33 -0.17 8.12
N TYR A 13 6.59 -1.26 7.97
CA TYR A 13 6.62 -2.07 6.75
C TYR A 13 6.05 -1.36 5.50
N LEU A 14 5.38 -0.23 5.62
CA LEU A 14 4.95 0.63 4.51
C LEU A 14 5.76 1.93 4.42
N GLY A 15 6.86 2.05 5.17
CA GLY A 15 7.68 3.28 5.21
C GLY A 15 8.35 3.66 3.89
N PHE A 16 8.33 2.78 2.89
CA PHE A 16 8.79 3.12 1.53
C PHE A 16 7.79 3.98 0.76
N ILE A 17 6.53 4.06 1.20
CA ILE A 17 5.49 4.86 0.55
C ILE A 17 5.74 6.34 0.85
N LYS A 18 5.80 7.14 -0.21
CA LYS A 18 5.92 8.59 -0.14
C LYS A 18 4.66 9.23 -0.71
N GLY A 19 4.22 10.32 -0.11
CA GLY A 19 3.04 11.04 -0.58
C GLY A 19 2.68 12.23 0.31
N VAL A 20 1.64 12.94 -0.09
CA VAL A 20 1.07 14.07 0.65
C VAL A 20 -0.34 13.70 1.08
N VAL A 21 -0.65 13.91 2.36
CA VAL A 21 -1.99 13.69 2.91
C VAL A 21 -2.59 15.05 3.22
N ASP A 22 -3.63 15.42 2.48
CA ASP A 22 -4.44 16.59 2.77
C ASP A 22 -5.64 16.21 3.64
N SER A 23 -5.93 16.99 4.66
CA SER A 23 -6.96 16.70 5.65
C SER A 23 -7.60 17.98 6.17
N ASP A 24 -8.86 18.20 5.79
CA ASP A 24 -9.70 19.32 6.26
C ASP A 24 -10.00 19.27 7.76
N SER A 25 -9.77 18.12 8.39
CA SER A 25 -10.13 17.84 9.79
C SER A 25 -9.01 18.11 10.80
N LEU A 26 -7.83 18.60 10.36
CA LEU A 26 -6.74 18.96 11.26
C LEU A 26 -6.74 20.47 11.55
N PRO A 27 -6.64 20.89 12.83
CA PRO A 27 -6.54 22.31 13.15
C PRO A 27 -5.31 22.95 12.49
N LEU A 28 -5.40 24.24 12.16
CA LEU A 28 -4.31 24.97 11.49
C LEU A 28 -3.04 25.12 12.37
N ASN A 29 -3.21 25.09 13.70
CA ASN A 29 -2.15 25.38 14.67
C ASN A 29 -1.86 24.18 15.59
N VAL A 30 -1.48 23.03 15.04
CA VAL A 30 -1.27 21.81 15.83
C VAL A 30 0.21 21.56 16.05
N SER A 31 0.60 21.30 17.31
CA SER A 31 1.96 20.86 17.66
C SER A 31 2.18 19.38 17.34
N ARG A 32 3.44 18.95 17.23
CA ARG A 32 3.78 17.52 17.04
C ARG A 32 3.17 16.62 18.13
N GLU A 33 3.13 17.10 19.36
CA GLU A 33 2.56 16.40 20.50
C GLU A 33 1.03 16.26 20.39
N MET A 34 0.34 17.33 19.98
CA MET A 34 -1.11 17.29 19.76
C MET A 34 -1.49 16.42 18.57
N LEU A 35 -0.66 16.37 17.51
CA LEU A 35 -0.84 15.45 16.38
C LEU A 35 -0.78 13.99 16.87
N GLN A 36 0.28 13.61 17.59
CA GLN A 36 0.45 12.24 18.10
C GLN A 36 -0.71 11.77 19.00
N GLN A 37 -1.27 12.67 19.80
CA GLN A 37 -2.39 12.36 20.70
C GLN A 37 -3.76 12.35 19.98
N ASN A 38 -3.85 12.84 18.75
CA ASN A 38 -5.11 12.95 18.05
C ASN A 38 -5.61 11.60 17.49
N LYS A 39 -6.80 11.18 17.96
CA LYS A 39 -7.45 9.94 17.50
C LYS A 39 -7.74 9.94 16.00
N VAL A 40 -7.95 11.11 15.39
CA VAL A 40 -8.21 11.26 13.94
C VAL A 40 -7.03 10.73 13.13
N LEU A 41 -5.79 11.02 13.52
CA LEU A 41 -4.60 10.53 12.83
C LEU A 41 -4.47 9.00 12.87
N LYS A 42 -4.87 8.37 13.98
CA LYS A 42 -4.90 6.90 14.06
C LYS A 42 -5.90 6.28 13.08
N VAL A 43 -7.03 6.96 12.84
CA VAL A 43 -8.03 6.51 11.85
C VAL A 43 -7.51 6.75 10.43
N ILE A 44 -6.92 7.91 10.16
CA ILE A 44 -6.30 8.23 8.88
C ILE A 44 -5.22 7.21 8.55
N GLY A 45 -4.30 6.93 9.47
CA GLY A 45 -3.24 5.93 9.30
C GLY A 45 -3.79 4.56 8.95
N LYS A 46 -4.81 4.07 9.68
CA LYS A 46 -5.49 2.80 9.35
C LYS A 46 -6.11 2.80 7.95
N LYS A 47 -6.72 3.91 7.52
CA LYS A 47 -7.31 4.04 6.19
C LYS A 47 -6.23 4.05 5.11
N MET A 48 -5.11 4.74 5.34
CA MET A 48 -3.96 4.76 4.44
C MET A 48 -3.32 3.39 4.30
N THR A 49 -3.11 2.65 5.40
CA THR A 49 -2.62 1.26 5.35
C THR A 49 -3.52 0.39 4.49
N ARG A 50 -4.85 0.48 4.66
CA ARG A 50 -5.80 -0.31 3.84
C ARG A 50 -5.74 0.07 2.37
N LYS A 51 -5.67 1.37 2.05
CA LYS A 51 -5.60 1.86 0.66
C LYS A 51 -4.29 1.45 -0.01
N ALA A 52 -3.17 1.52 0.71
CA ALA A 52 -1.87 1.06 0.23
C ALA A 52 -1.90 -0.44 -0.10
N LEU A 53 -2.44 -1.28 0.80
CA LEU A 53 -2.58 -2.72 0.55
C LEU A 53 -3.52 -3.02 -0.63
N ALA A 54 -4.59 -2.24 -0.79
CA ALA A 54 -5.50 -2.36 -1.93
C ALA A 54 -4.81 -2.00 -3.25
N MET A 55 -4.01 -0.93 -3.28
CA MET A 55 -3.22 -0.54 -4.45
C MET A 55 -2.21 -1.63 -4.82
N ILE A 56 -1.47 -2.17 -3.84
CA ILE A 56 -0.52 -3.27 -4.07
C ILE A 56 -1.25 -4.52 -4.60
N LYS A 57 -2.44 -4.82 -4.08
CA LYS A 57 -3.29 -5.91 -4.60
C LYS A 57 -3.70 -5.65 -6.05
N SER A 58 -4.10 -4.42 -6.40
CA SER A 58 -4.48 -4.08 -7.77
C SER A 58 -3.32 -4.25 -8.76
N LEU A 59 -2.08 -3.94 -8.34
CA LEU A 59 -0.88 -4.24 -9.14
C LEU A 59 -0.71 -5.76 -9.30
N ALA A 60 -0.89 -6.52 -8.21
CA ALA A 60 -0.76 -7.97 -8.23
C ALA A 60 -1.80 -8.68 -9.13
N ASP A 61 -3.01 -8.12 -9.22
CA ASP A 61 -4.11 -8.69 -10.01
C ASP A 61 -4.07 -8.21 -11.47
N ALA A 62 -3.58 -6.99 -11.75
CA ALA A 62 -3.31 -6.53 -13.11
C ALA A 62 -2.31 -7.47 -13.82
N ASP A 63 -1.26 -7.87 -13.10
CA ASP A 63 -0.26 -8.83 -13.57
C ASP A 63 -0.81 -10.24 -13.86
N LYS A 64 -1.90 -10.65 -13.19
CA LYS A 64 -2.59 -11.92 -13.49
C LYS A 64 -3.50 -11.81 -14.71
N LYS A 65 -4.11 -10.65 -14.91
CA LYS A 65 -5.10 -10.41 -15.97
C LYS A 65 -4.47 -10.41 -17.38
N ASP A 66 -3.16 -10.18 -17.45
CA ASP A 66 -2.38 -10.38 -18.68
C ASP A 66 -2.09 -11.88 -18.96
N GLY A 67 -2.48 -12.81 -18.07
CA GLY A 67 -2.17 -14.25 -18.15
C GLY A 67 -3.35 -15.24 -18.05
N ASP A 68 -4.55 -14.84 -17.64
CA ASP A 68 -5.75 -15.69 -17.65
C ASP A 68 -7.04 -14.83 -17.69
N GLU A 69 -7.87 -15.01 -18.72
CA GLU A 69 -9.24 -14.51 -18.80
C GLU A 69 -10.18 -15.42 -17.99
N GLU A 70 -10.23 -15.34 -16.65
CA GLU A 70 -11.39 -15.85 -15.91
C GLU A 70 -11.79 -14.92 -14.75
N GLU A 71 -13.10 -14.68 -14.68
CA GLU A 71 -13.83 -13.73 -13.85
C GLU A 71 -13.82 -14.14 -12.36
N GLU A 72 -13.58 -13.19 -11.45
CA GLU A 72 -14.32 -13.14 -10.19
C GLU A 72 -14.62 -11.68 -9.83
N GLU A 73 -15.90 -11.32 -9.88
CA GLU A 73 -16.45 -10.09 -9.35
C GLU A 73 -16.47 -10.15 -7.82
N GLU A 74 -15.81 -9.20 -7.14
CA GLU A 74 -16.26 -8.77 -5.83
C GLU A 74 -16.25 -7.24 -5.72
N GLU A 75 -17.36 -6.75 -5.17
CA GLU A 75 -17.90 -5.41 -5.29
C GLU A 75 -17.05 -4.31 -4.62
N GLY A 76 -17.00 -3.16 -5.31
CA GLY A 76 -17.33 -1.86 -4.73
C GLY A 76 -16.41 -1.28 -3.65
N GLU A 77 -15.39 -0.54 -4.08
CA GLU A 77 -15.13 0.79 -3.49
C GLU A 77 -14.46 1.67 -4.55
N GLU A 78 -15.04 2.85 -4.75
CA GLU A 78 -14.74 3.82 -5.80
C GLU A 78 -13.24 4.16 -5.86
N SER A 79 -12.63 3.85 -7.01
CA SER A 79 -11.22 4.09 -7.28
C SER A 79 -10.95 5.57 -7.49
N PRO A 80 -10.03 6.23 -6.75
CA PRO A 80 -9.56 7.54 -7.15
C PRO A 80 -8.58 7.38 -8.32
N LYS A 81 -8.83 8.20 -9.34
CA LYS A 81 -8.16 8.34 -10.64
C LYS A 81 -6.72 7.81 -10.71
N LYS A 82 -6.51 6.96 -11.72
CA LYS A 82 -5.22 6.62 -12.33
C LYS A 82 -4.37 7.87 -12.50
N ASP A 83 -3.30 7.97 -11.71
CA ASP A 83 -2.12 8.72 -12.11
C ASP A 83 -1.26 7.74 -12.91
N GLU A 84 -1.33 7.84 -14.24
CA GLU A 84 -0.57 7.00 -15.15
C GLU A 84 0.87 7.50 -15.17
N SER A 85 1.68 7.07 -14.19
CA SER A 85 3.13 7.10 -14.40
C SER A 85 3.47 6.01 -15.42
N GLU A 86 3.71 6.43 -16.66
CA GLU A 86 4.38 5.63 -17.68
C GLU A 86 5.72 5.15 -17.09
N VAL A 87 5.78 3.87 -16.72
CA VAL A 87 7.03 3.20 -16.39
C VAL A 87 7.42 2.45 -17.65
N ASP A 88 8.54 2.89 -18.24
CA ASP A 88 9.15 2.32 -19.43
C ASP A 88 9.24 0.79 -19.36
N LYS A 89 8.64 0.12 -20.34
CA LYS A 89 8.75 -1.32 -20.56
C LYS A 89 10.11 -1.63 -21.20
N GLU A 90 11.21 -1.47 -20.47
CA GLU A 90 12.54 -1.84 -21.00
C GLU A 90 12.95 -3.28 -20.69
N ASP A 91 12.35 -3.92 -19.69
CA ASP A 91 12.50 -5.34 -19.41
C ASP A 91 11.11 -5.99 -19.43
N GLY A 92 10.91 -7.12 -20.11
CA GLY A 92 9.63 -7.83 -20.23
C GLY A 92 9.08 -8.43 -18.92
N GLU A 93 9.40 -7.80 -17.79
CA GLU A 93 9.07 -8.19 -16.44
C GLU A 93 7.87 -7.39 -15.94
N SER A 94 6.99 -8.08 -15.20
CA SER A 94 5.70 -7.52 -14.84
C SER A 94 5.83 -6.44 -13.75
N LYS A 95 4.88 -5.50 -13.68
CA LYS A 95 4.96 -4.36 -12.74
C LYS A 95 5.00 -4.82 -11.28
N TYR A 96 4.27 -5.87 -10.96
CA TYR A 96 4.30 -6.49 -9.63
C TYR A 96 5.61 -7.23 -9.36
N ASP A 97 6.25 -7.81 -10.36
CA ASP A 97 7.53 -8.50 -10.19
C ASP A 97 8.64 -7.50 -9.85
N GLN A 98 8.68 -6.35 -10.53
CA GLN A 98 9.55 -5.23 -10.18
C GLN A 98 9.29 -4.76 -8.73
N PHE A 99 8.01 -4.57 -8.37
CA PHE A 99 7.62 -4.25 -6.99
C PHE A 99 8.09 -5.31 -6.00
N TRP A 100 7.90 -6.60 -6.30
CA TRP A 100 8.23 -7.70 -5.41
C TRP A 100 9.73 -7.84 -5.20
N LYS A 101 10.54 -7.61 -6.25
CA LYS A 101 12.01 -7.55 -6.17
C LYS A 101 12.48 -6.45 -5.23
N SER A 102 11.93 -5.25 -5.35
CA SER A 102 12.34 -4.10 -4.54
C SER A 102 11.78 -4.15 -3.10
N PHE A 103 10.51 -4.54 -2.94
CA PHE A 103 9.76 -4.33 -1.69
C PHE A 103 9.22 -5.61 -1.03
N GLY A 104 9.46 -6.80 -1.60
CA GLY A 104 8.96 -8.07 -1.04
C GLY A 104 9.39 -8.34 0.40
N LYS A 105 10.56 -7.85 0.82
CA LYS A 105 11.02 -7.91 2.22
C LYS A 105 10.06 -7.18 3.17
N TYR A 106 9.55 -6.02 2.76
CA TYR A 106 8.65 -5.22 3.56
C TYR A 106 7.28 -5.90 3.74
N ILE A 107 6.75 -6.54 2.68
CA ILE A 107 5.52 -7.33 2.79
C ILE A 107 5.68 -8.51 3.77
N LYS A 108 6.84 -9.18 3.75
CA LYS A 108 7.16 -10.23 4.72
C LYS A 108 7.23 -9.71 6.16
N MET A 109 7.82 -8.53 6.38
CA MET A 109 7.83 -7.89 7.71
C MET A 109 6.41 -7.54 8.18
N GLY A 110 5.58 -7.02 7.28
CA GLY A 110 4.18 -6.69 7.59
C GLY A 110 3.38 -7.88 8.11
N LEU A 111 3.66 -9.10 7.62
CA LEU A 111 2.97 -10.32 8.07
C LEU A 111 3.18 -10.61 9.58
N ILE A 112 4.34 -10.20 10.10
CA ILE A 112 4.74 -10.35 11.50
C ILE A 112 4.19 -9.18 12.33
N GLU A 113 4.37 -7.95 11.84
CA GLU A 113 4.04 -6.72 12.57
C GLU A 113 2.53 -6.42 12.61
N ASP A 114 1.79 -6.70 11.55
CA ASP A 114 0.38 -6.34 11.40
C ASP A 114 -0.53 -7.58 11.36
N ALA A 115 -0.91 -8.04 12.55
CA ALA A 115 -1.82 -9.16 12.70
C ALA A 115 -3.21 -8.89 12.09
N ALA A 116 -3.67 -7.63 12.09
CA ALA A 116 -5.00 -7.28 11.59
C ALA A 116 -5.10 -7.39 10.06
N ASN A 117 -3.99 -7.14 9.35
CA ASN A 117 -3.91 -7.23 7.90
C ASN A 117 -3.22 -8.51 7.40
N ARG A 118 -2.90 -9.46 8.29
CA ARG A 118 -2.15 -10.69 7.97
C ARG A 118 -2.75 -11.47 6.80
N THR A 119 -4.07 -11.63 6.75
CA THR A 119 -4.76 -12.35 5.66
C THR A 119 -4.60 -11.65 4.30
N ARG A 120 -4.62 -10.31 4.28
CA ARG A 120 -4.43 -9.53 3.05
C ARG A 120 -2.97 -9.59 2.60
N LEU A 121 -2.04 -9.44 3.53
CA LEU A 121 -0.59 -9.52 3.29
C LEU A 121 -0.16 -10.90 2.77
N ALA A 122 -0.73 -11.98 3.32
CA ALA A 122 -0.42 -13.34 2.88
C ALA A 122 -0.73 -13.58 1.40
N LYS A 123 -1.81 -12.99 0.87
CA LYS A 123 -2.20 -13.09 -0.56
C LYS A 123 -1.24 -12.38 -1.51
N LEU A 124 -0.42 -11.46 -0.99
CA LEU A 124 0.57 -10.70 -1.75
C LEU A 124 1.92 -11.43 -1.84
N LEU A 125 2.14 -12.49 -1.07
CA LEU A 125 3.42 -13.17 -1.05
C LEU A 125 3.68 -13.91 -2.38
N ARG A 126 4.96 -13.98 -2.76
CA ARG A 126 5.45 -14.82 -3.86
C ARG A 126 6.61 -15.68 -3.37
N TYR A 127 6.67 -16.92 -3.88
CA TYR A 127 7.67 -17.90 -3.52
C TYR A 127 8.14 -18.63 -4.77
N ALA A 128 9.44 -18.91 -4.85
CA ALA A 128 9.95 -19.88 -5.80
C ALA A 128 9.41 -21.26 -5.41
N THR A 129 8.87 -21.99 -6.38
CA THR A 129 8.41 -23.37 -6.18
C THR A 129 9.21 -24.28 -7.10
N SER A 130 9.28 -25.58 -6.81
CA SER A 130 9.98 -26.55 -7.66
C SER A 130 9.34 -26.76 -9.04
N LYS A 131 8.13 -26.23 -9.24
CA LYS A 131 7.40 -26.27 -10.52
C LYS A 131 7.37 -24.90 -11.22
N SER A 132 8.14 -23.92 -10.72
CA SER A 132 8.14 -22.54 -11.18
C SER A 132 9.55 -22.06 -11.53
#